data_AF-A0A9Q4GW13-F1
#
_entry.id   AF-A0A9Q4GW13-F1
#
_cell.length_a   1.000
_cell.length_b   1.000
_cell.length_c   1.000
_cell.angle_alpha   90.00
_cell.angle_beta   90.00
_cell.angle_gamma   90.00
#
_symmetry.space_group_name_H-M   'P 1'
#
loop_
_entity.id
_entity.type
_entity.pdbx_description
1 polymer ?
#
loop_
_entity_poly.entity_id
_entity_poly.type
_entity_poly.pdbx_seq_one_letter_code
_entity_poly.pdbx_strand_id
1 'polypeptide(L)'
;MTRVQPRFTERPLDTESKTLRAAGTWTGLQQTRVAVREFAFTVDEPEAIGGRNEAPTPMEYLAGAVDACLTVTIDQTAARRGLDLTGINTYSLARQDRRGLAGTADVQPYFHAYRLQVSVGTPETDPAVLRDFAAAVEHSCPAVNLLRDAHAGLTVAWSFADRTVAHDAEAACNRALGYPVPNEPVDAPVPVLTLQDADLATTPDDGARDGAPVTGERAAGGRA
;
A
#
# COMPACT_ATOMS: atom_id res chain seq x y z
N MET A 1 -31.67 2.08 3.56
CA MET A 1 -30.96 3.35 3.26
C MET A 1 -29.49 3.15 3.59
N THR A 2 -28.59 3.18 2.61
CA THR A 2 -27.15 3.00 2.84
C THR A 2 -26.64 4.13 3.74
N ARG A 3 -25.94 3.79 4.82
CA ARG A 3 -25.38 4.77 5.77
C ARG A 3 -24.25 5.54 5.08
N VAL A 4 -24.11 6.84 5.39
CA VAL A 4 -22.93 7.61 4.98
C VAL A 4 -21.72 7.01 5.71
N GLN A 5 -20.66 6.71 4.97
CA GLN A 5 -19.43 6.20 5.58
C GLN A 5 -18.88 7.23 6.57
N PRO A 6 -18.53 6.88 7.82
CA PRO A 6 -18.26 7.86 8.88
C PRO A 6 -17.13 8.86 8.59
N ARG A 7 -16.23 8.53 7.66
CA ARG A 7 -15.11 9.40 7.23
C ARG A 7 -15.53 10.47 6.22
N PHE A 8 -16.76 10.42 5.69
CA PHE A 8 -17.25 11.32 4.65
C PHE A 8 -18.57 11.98 5.08
N THR A 9 -18.83 13.18 4.57
CA THR A 9 -20.02 13.97 4.91
C THR A 9 -21.17 13.79 3.90
N GLU A 10 -20.86 13.37 2.68
CA GLU A 10 -21.79 13.28 1.57
C GLU A 10 -22.01 11.82 1.10
N ARG A 11 -23.12 11.58 0.42
CA ARG A 11 -23.43 10.29 -0.20
C ARG A 11 -22.85 10.23 -1.62
N PRO A 12 -22.40 9.05 -2.08
CA PRO A 12 -22.07 8.87 -3.50
C PRO A 12 -23.25 9.19 -4.41
N LEU A 13 -22.96 9.79 -5.56
CA LEU A 13 -23.93 10.05 -6.63
C LEU A 13 -23.63 9.12 -7.81
N ASP A 14 -24.63 8.35 -8.22
CA ASP A 14 -24.48 7.41 -9.35
C ASP A 14 -24.13 8.12 -10.66
N THR A 15 -24.61 9.36 -10.86
CA THR A 15 -24.30 10.18 -12.05
C THR A 15 -22.84 10.59 -12.14
N GLU A 16 -22.15 10.70 -11.00
CA GLU A 16 -20.73 11.06 -10.93
C GLU A 16 -19.83 9.82 -10.83
N SER A 17 -20.41 8.62 -10.89
CA SER A 17 -19.69 7.36 -10.68
C SER A 17 -19.20 6.75 -11.98
N LYS A 18 -17.95 6.29 -12.01
CA LYS A 18 -17.44 5.43 -13.09
C LYS A 18 -17.77 3.96 -12.79
N THR A 19 -18.19 3.22 -13.81
CA THR A 19 -18.37 1.76 -13.70
C THR A 19 -17.06 1.04 -14.00
N LEU A 20 -16.59 0.21 -13.07
CA LEU A 20 -15.43 -0.66 -13.25
C LEU A 20 -15.89 -2.05 -13.71
N ARG A 21 -15.25 -2.61 -14.74
CA ARG A 21 -15.56 -3.95 -15.28
C ARG A 21 -14.27 -4.72 -15.52
N ALA A 22 -14.21 -5.94 -15.02
CA ALA A 22 -13.14 -6.89 -15.24
C ALA A 22 -13.75 -8.27 -15.48
N ALA A 23 -13.16 -9.05 -16.39
CA ALA A 23 -13.56 -10.42 -16.68
C ALA A 23 -12.38 -11.36 -16.46
N GLY A 24 -12.57 -12.40 -15.64
CA GLY A 24 -11.56 -13.42 -15.36
C GLY A 24 -11.89 -14.72 -16.08
N THR A 25 -10.90 -15.33 -16.72
CA THR A 25 -10.98 -16.69 -17.26
C THR A 25 -9.95 -17.56 -16.53
N TRP A 26 -10.42 -18.60 -15.84
CA TRP A 26 -9.52 -19.60 -15.25
C TRP A 26 -8.81 -20.39 -16.35
N THR A 27 -7.49 -20.54 -16.20
CA THR A 27 -6.62 -21.18 -17.21
C THR A 27 -6.00 -22.48 -16.70
N GLY A 28 -6.50 -23.01 -15.56
CA GLY A 28 -5.91 -24.15 -14.86
C GLY A 28 -4.89 -23.70 -13.80
N LEU A 29 -4.56 -24.60 -12.87
CA LEU A 29 -3.49 -24.44 -11.86
C LEU A 29 -3.53 -23.07 -11.17
N GLN A 30 -4.67 -22.72 -10.56
CA GLN A 30 -4.89 -21.45 -9.83
C GLN A 30 -4.63 -20.15 -10.61
N GLN A 31 -4.37 -20.23 -11.92
CA GLN A 31 -4.06 -19.08 -12.76
C GLN A 31 -5.31 -18.53 -13.46
N THR A 32 -5.43 -17.20 -13.51
CA THR A 32 -6.52 -16.47 -14.16
C THR A 32 -5.96 -15.47 -15.17
N ARG A 33 -6.49 -15.50 -16.40
CA ARG A 33 -6.31 -14.39 -17.35
C ARG A 33 -7.42 -13.37 -17.14
N VAL A 34 -7.05 -12.15 -16.79
CA VAL A 34 -7.99 -11.05 -16.53
C VAL A 34 -8.00 -10.09 -17.72
N ALA A 35 -9.19 -9.70 -18.18
CA ALA A 35 -9.39 -8.68 -19.20
C ALA A 35 -10.08 -7.44 -18.59
N VAL A 36 -9.53 -6.25 -18.83
CA VAL A 36 -10.04 -4.96 -18.37
C VAL A 36 -9.95 -3.97 -19.53
N ARG A 37 -11.10 -3.58 -20.09
CA ARG A 37 -11.18 -2.81 -21.34
C ARG A 37 -10.35 -3.50 -22.44
N GLU A 38 -9.38 -2.81 -23.04
CA GLU A 38 -8.44 -3.31 -24.05
C GLU A 38 -7.20 -4.02 -23.47
N PHE A 39 -7.04 -4.01 -22.14
CA PHE A 39 -5.88 -4.59 -21.47
C PHE A 39 -6.16 -6.01 -20.99
N ALA A 40 -5.10 -6.80 -20.88
CA ALA A 40 -5.13 -8.09 -20.23
C ALA A 40 -3.86 -8.32 -19.41
N PHE A 41 -4.01 -9.04 -18.30
CA PHE A 41 -2.90 -9.47 -17.46
C PHE A 41 -3.20 -10.86 -16.89
N THR A 42 -2.13 -11.55 -16.48
CA THR A 42 -2.23 -12.85 -15.82
C THR A 42 -2.12 -12.63 -14.33
N VAL A 43 -2.90 -13.39 -13.57
CA VAL A 43 -2.81 -13.52 -12.11
C VAL A 43 -2.57 -14.98 -11.82
N ASP A 44 -1.61 -15.29 -10.96
CA ASP A 44 -1.18 -16.68 -10.70
C ASP A 44 -0.96 -16.92 -9.21
N GLU A 45 -0.49 -18.10 -8.83
CA GLU A 45 -0.02 -18.41 -7.49
C GLU A 45 1.38 -19.06 -7.56
N PRO A 46 2.16 -19.07 -6.47
CA PRO A 46 3.42 -19.79 -6.43
C PRO A 46 3.23 -21.30 -6.67
N GLU A 47 4.24 -21.94 -7.27
CA GLU A 47 4.25 -23.40 -7.48
C GLU A 47 4.01 -24.18 -6.17
N ALA A 48 4.55 -23.68 -5.05
CA ALA A 48 4.42 -24.29 -3.73
C ALA A 48 2.96 -24.42 -3.22
N ILE A 49 2.00 -23.73 -3.84
CA ILE A 49 0.56 -23.89 -3.55
C ILE A 49 -0.29 -24.32 -4.73
N GLY A 50 0.33 -24.70 -5.85
CA GLY A 50 -0.35 -25.28 -7.00
C GLY A 50 -0.58 -24.32 -8.16
N GLY A 51 0.04 -23.13 -8.15
CA GLY A 51 0.12 -22.25 -9.31
C GLY A 51 1.35 -22.54 -10.18
N ARG A 52 1.69 -21.60 -11.08
CA ARG A 52 2.87 -21.71 -11.97
C ARG A 52 3.93 -20.65 -11.71
N ASN A 53 3.68 -19.71 -10.80
CA ASN A 53 4.58 -18.59 -10.50
C ASN A 53 4.95 -17.76 -11.74
N GLU A 54 4.04 -17.66 -12.72
CA GLU A 54 4.25 -16.92 -13.98
C GLU A 54 3.77 -15.45 -13.90
N ALA A 55 3.05 -15.10 -12.83
CA ALA A 55 2.58 -13.76 -12.54
C ALA A 55 2.40 -13.56 -11.02
N PRO A 56 2.27 -12.31 -10.54
CA PRO A 56 1.96 -12.05 -9.14
C PRO A 56 0.63 -12.68 -8.69
N THR A 57 0.55 -12.91 -7.39
CA THR A 57 -0.68 -13.35 -6.71
C THR A 57 -1.78 -12.31 -6.78
N PRO A 58 -3.08 -12.69 -6.64
CA PRO A 58 -4.16 -11.72 -6.56
C PRO A 58 -3.93 -10.67 -5.46
N MET A 59 -3.38 -11.10 -4.32
CA MET A 59 -3.15 -10.23 -3.17
C MET A 59 -1.91 -9.33 -3.36
N GLU A 60 -0.89 -9.78 -4.08
CA GLU A 60 0.23 -8.92 -4.49
C GLU A 60 -0.21 -7.89 -5.53
N TYR A 61 -1.08 -8.27 -6.48
CA TYR A 61 -1.71 -7.32 -7.39
C TYR A 61 -2.54 -6.28 -6.64
N LEU A 62 -3.26 -6.68 -5.60
CA LEU A 62 -4.01 -5.75 -4.76
C LEU A 62 -3.07 -4.75 -4.05
N ALA A 63 -1.95 -5.22 -3.50
CA ALA A 63 -0.95 -4.34 -2.87
C ALA A 63 -0.32 -3.37 -3.88
N GLY A 64 0.07 -3.87 -5.06
CA GLY A 64 0.57 -3.01 -6.14
C GLY A 64 -0.49 -2.02 -6.67
N ALA A 65 -1.77 -2.40 -6.65
CA ALA A 65 -2.87 -1.49 -7.01
C ALA A 65 -3.06 -0.38 -5.96
N VAL A 66 -2.79 -0.64 -4.67
CA VAL A 66 -2.78 0.39 -3.61
C VAL A 66 -1.66 1.39 -3.87
N ASP A 67 -0.44 0.92 -4.17
CA ASP A 67 0.71 1.76 -4.54
C ASP A 67 0.38 2.66 -5.73
N ALA A 68 -0.18 2.09 -6.79
CA ALA A 68 -0.55 2.81 -8.00
C ALA A 68 -1.70 3.81 -7.74
N CYS A 69 -2.71 3.43 -6.96
CA CYS A 69 -3.85 4.29 -6.65
C CYS A 69 -3.41 5.52 -5.84
N LEU A 70 -2.52 5.35 -4.86
CA LEU A 70 -1.96 6.48 -4.13
C LEU A 70 -1.11 7.37 -5.04
N THR A 71 -0.26 6.80 -5.88
CA THR A 71 0.58 7.55 -6.83
C THR A 71 -0.26 8.45 -7.75
N VAL A 72 -1.34 7.92 -8.33
CA VAL A 72 -2.29 8.72 -9.13
C VAL A 72 -2.93 9.83 -8.30
N THR A 73 -3.25 9.56 -7.02
CA THR A 73 -3.87 10.56 -6.14
C THR A 73 -2.90 11.67 -5.76
N ILE A 74 -1.62 11.35 -5.53
CA ILE A 74 -0.53 12.32 -5.29
C ILE A 74 -0.41 13.24 -6.50
N ASP A 75 -0.23 12.67 -7.70
CA ASP A 75 -0.05 13.42 -8.94
C ASP A 75 -1.23 14.37 -9.23
N GLN A 76 -2.46 13.86 -9.14
CA GLN A 76 -3.66 14.67 -9.34
C GLN A 76 -3.83 15.77 -8.29
N THR A 77 -3.49 15.48 -7.03
CA THR A 77 -3.61 16.46 -5.94
C THR A 77 -2.55 17.54 -6.05
N ALA A 78 -1.33 17.18 -6.45
CA ALA A 78 -0.23 18.10 -6.70
C ALA A 78 -0.58 19.06 -7.83
N ALA A 79 -1.09 18.53 -8.95
CA ALA A 79 -1.57 19.34 -10.07
C ALA A 79 -2.69 20.31 -9.67
N ARG A 80 -3.67 19.86 -8.86
CA ARG A 80 -4.76 20.73 -8.35
C ARG A 80 -4.28 21.83 -7.41
N ARG A 81 -3.17 21.62 -6.70
CA ARG A 81 -2.64 22.53 -5.68
C ARG A 81 -1.45 23.36 -6.15
N GLY A 82 -0.94 23.11 -7.36
CA GLY A 82 0.27 23.75 -7.86
C GLY A 82 1.53 23.36 -7.10
N LEU A 83 1.58 22.13 -6.56
CA LEU A 83 2.77 21.59 -5.90
C LEU A 83 3.64 20.90 -6.96
N ASP A 84 4.88 21.37 -7.13
CA ASP A 84 5.81 20.74 -8.07
C ASP A 84 6.33 19.41 -7.50
N LEU A 85 6.34 18.37 -8.33
CA LEU A 85 6.88 17.06 -7.98
C LEU A 85 8.14 16.76 -8.78
N THR A 86 9.16 16.24 -8.12
CA THR A 86 10.41 15.76 -8.73
C THR A 86 10.51 14.24 -8.72
N GLY A 87 9.67 13.54 -7.97
CA GLY A 87 9.58 12.08 -7.97
C GLY A 87 8.57 11.53 -6.98
N ILE A 88 8.10 10.29 -7.21
CA ILE A 88 7.24 9.55 -6.28
C ILE A 88 7.72 8.11 -6.26
N ASN A 89 8.02 7.59 -5.06
CA ASN A 89 8.23 6.16 -4.85
C ASN A 89 7.24 5.66 -3.79
N THR A 90 6.65 4.51 -4.05
CA THR A 90 5.75 3.82 -3.13
C THR A 90 6.26 2.41 -2.87
N TYR A 91 5.97 1.90 -1.68
CA TYR A 91 6.29 0.54 -1.31
C TYR A 91 5.25 0.02 -0.31
N SER A 92 4.56 -1.04 -0.70
CA SER A 92 3.61 -1.75 0.14
C SER A 92 4.23 -2.96 0.82
N LEU A 93 4.10 -3.04 2.14
CA LEU A 93 4.42 -4.21 2.93
C LEU A 93 3.16 -4.67 3.66
N ALA A 94 2.64 -5.84 3.28
CA ALA A 94 1.40 -6.36 3.82
C ALA A 94 1.56 -7.80 4.34
N ARG A 95 0.79 -8.16 5.37
CA ARG A 95 0.77 -9.51 5.93
C ARG A 95 -0.63 -10.10 5.87
N GLN A 96 -0.70 -11.37 5.52
CA GLN A 96 -1.94 -12.17 5.42
C GLN A 96 -1.76 -13.50 6.15
N ASP A 97 -2.79 -13.95 6.86
CA ASP A 97 -2.79 -15.29 7.46
C ASP A 97 -3.38 -16.30 6.47
N ARG A 98 -2.51 -17.17 5.95
CA ARG A 98 -2.88 -18.16 4.91
C ARG A 98 -3.83 -19.24 5.42
N ARG A 99 -3.97 -19.42 6.74
CA ARG A 99 -4.93 -20.36 7.33
C ARG A 99 -6.38 -19.97 7.04
N GLY A 100 -6.65 -18.67 6.94
CA GLY A 100 -7.97 -18.17 6.57
C GLY A 100 -8.38 -18.63 5.16
N LEU A 101 -7.50 -18.46 4.17
CA LEU A 101 -7.72 -18.96 2.81
C LEU A 101 -7.79 -20.49 2.76
N ALA A 102 -6.93 -21.17 3.52
CA ALA A 102 -6.90 -22.64 3.58
C ALA A 102 -8.11 -23.25 4.32
N GLY A 103 -8.94 -22.44 4.98
CA GLY A 103 -10.07 -22.90 5.80
C GLY A 103 -9.64 -23.69 7.05
N THR A 104 -8.38 -23.54 7.49
CA THR A 104 -7.84 -24.25 8.66
C THR A 104 -7.95 -23.44 9.96
N ALA A 105 -8.30 -22.16 9.87
CA ALA A 105 -8.66 -21.31 11.00
C ALA A 105 -9.69 -20.24 10.58
N ASP A 106 -10.59 -19.88 11.49
CA ASP A 106 -11.53 -18.77 11.31
C ASP A 106 -10.85 -17.44 11.71
N VAL A 107 -10.00 -16.94 10.81
CA VAL A 107 -9.21 -15.71 10.96
C VAL A 107 -9.46 -14.79 9.78
N GLN A 108 -9.12 -13.50 9.93
CA GLN A 108 -9.12 -12.52 8.84
C GLN A 108 -8.31 -13.04 7.64
N PRO A 109 -8.95 -13.36 6.50
CA PRO A 109 -8.27 -14.05 5.40
C PRO A 109 -7.56 -13.08 4.43
N TYR A 110 -7.57 -11.78 4.71
CA TYR A 110 -6.92 -10.71 3.92
C TYR A 110 -5.81 -10.03 4.74
N PHE A 111 -5.45 -8.80 4.41
CA PHE A 111 -4.40 -8.06 5.12
C PHE A 111 -4.80 -7.78 6.57
N HIS A 112 -3.99 -8.22 7.53
CA HIS A 112 -4.16 -7.93 8.98
C HIS A 112 -3.11 -6.95 9.50
N ALA A 113 -2.07 -6.67 8.70
CA ALA A 113 -1.10 -5.60 8.93
C ALA A 113 -0.64 -5.08 7.57
N TYR A 114 -0.62 -3.76 7.40
CA TYR A 114 -0.26 -3.13 6.14
C TYR A 114 0.51 -1.83 6.39
N ARG A 115 1.68 -1.69 5.78
CA ARG A 115 2.43 -0.44 5.73
C ARG A 115 2.58 0.01 4.29
N LEU A 116 2.07 1.20 3.99
CA LEU A 116 2.29 1.90 2.74
C LEU A 116 3.34 2.99 2.96
N GLN A 117 4.58 2.75 2.54
CA GLN A 117 5.64 3.75 2.60
C GLN A 117 5.65 4.57 1.32
N VAL A 118 5.72 5.89 1.47
CA VAL A 118 5.64 6.88 0.40
C VAL A 118 6.80 7.83 0.54
N SER A 119 7.58 7.99 -0.53
CA SER A 119 8.62 9.00 -0.65
C SER A 119 8.26 9.94 -1.78
N VAL A 120 8.16 11.25 -1.48
CA VAL A 120 7.79 12.29 -2.43
C VAL A 120 8.95 13.28 -2.57
N GLY A 121 9.36 13.50 -3.81
CA GLY A 121 10.29 14.54 -4.20
C GLY A 121 9.54 15.81 -4.56
N THR A 122 9.91 16.95 -3.97
CA THR A 122 9.35 18.26 -4.24
C THR A 122 10.31 19.37 -3.76
N PRO A 123 10.42 20.52 -4.46
CA PRO A 123 11.17 21.66 -3.95
C PRO A 123 10.50 22.34 -2.74
N GLU A 124 9.24 22.02 -2.43
CA GLU A 124 8.54 22.52 -1.25
C GLU A 124 9.21 22.02 0.04
N THR A 125 9.38 22.91 1.01
CA THR A 125 10.05 22.62 2.28
C THR A 125 9.23 23.01 3.51
N ASP A 126 8.10 23.71 3.35
CA ASP A 126 7.21 24.07 4.45
C ASP A 126 6.49 22.82 5.01
N PRO A 127 6.78 22.40 6.26
CA PRO A 127 6.19 21.21 6.84
C PRO A 127 4.67 21.27 6.99
N ALA A 128 4.08 22.46 7.12
CA ALA A 128 2.64 22.62 7.22
C ALA A 128 1.96 22.36 5.88
N VAL A 129 2.53 22.88 4.78
CA VAL A 129 2.05 22.62 3.41
C VAL A 129 2.14 21.14 3.08
N LEU A 130 3.28 20.51 3.37
CA LEU A 130 3.51 19.09 3.09
C LEU A 130 2.59 18.17 3.91
N ARG A 131 2.33 18.50 5.19
CA ARG A 131 1.38 17.76 6.02
C ARG A 131 -0.05 17.87 5.50
N ASP A 132 -0.51 19.09 5.18
CA ASP A 132 -1.84 19.30 4.62
C ASP A 132 -2.00 18.60 3.26
N PHE A 133 -0.95 18.61 2.43
CA PHE A 133 -0.91 17.86 1.19
C PHE A 133 -1.07 16.35 1.41
N ALA A 134 -0.27 15.76 2.29
CA ALA A 134 -0.35 14.33 2.62
C ALA A 134 -1.76 13.96 3.14
N ALA A 135 -2.34 14.78 4.02
CA ALA A 135 -3.67 14.57 4.55
C ALA A 135 -4.73 14.58 3.44
N ALA A 136 -4.68 15.56 2.54
CA ALA A 136 -5.63 15.63 1.43
C ALA A 136 -5.51 14.46 0.44
N VAL A 137 -4.29 13.98 0.20
CA VAL A 137 -4.06 12.78 -0.62
C VAL A 137 -4.66 11.56 0.05
N GLU A 138 -4.37 11.32 1.33
CA GLU A 138 -4.95 10.20 2.08
C GLU A 138 -6.48 10.26 2.12
N HIS A 139 -7.04 11.45 2.33
CA HIS A 139 -8.48 11.66 2.40
C HIS A 139 -9.18 11.31 1.09
N SER A 140 -8.54 11.61 -0.05
CA SER A 140 -9.14 11.42 -1.37
C SER A 140 -8.78 10.08 -2.03
N CYS A 141 -7.74 9.38 -1.58
CA CYS A 141 -7.29 8.12 -2.18
C CYS A 141 -8.32 6.99 -1.96
N PRO A 142 -8.89 6.40 -3.03
CA PRO A 142 -9.85 5.31 -2.91
C PRO A 142 -9.29 4.07 -2.21
N ALA A 143 -8.06 3.65 -2.54
CA ALA A 143 -7.46 2.44 -1.98
C ALA A 143 -7.13 2.57 -0.49
N VAL A 144 -6.58 3.72 -0.07
CA VAL A 144 -6.32 4.00 1.36
C VAL A 144 -7.61 3.96 2.17
N ASN A 145 -8.68 4.63 1.69
CA ASN A 145 -9.94 4.65 2.43
C ASN A 145 -10.65 3.29 2.41
N LEU A 146 -10.53 2.50 1.34
CA LEU A 146 -11.02 1.12 1.31
C LEU A 146 -10.32 0.26 2.36
N LEU A 147 -8.99 0.33 2.46
CA LEU A 147 -8.22 -0.44 3.46
C LEU A 147 -8.52 0.03 4.89
N ARG A 148 -8.73 1.33 5.11
CA ARG A 148 -9.16 1.88 6.41
C ARG A 148 -10.55 1.36 6.80
N ASP A 149 -11.52 1.40 5.89
CA ASP A 149 -12.88 0.88 6.13
C ASP A 149 -12.90 -0.64 6.36
N ALA A 150 -12.05 -1.38 5.66
CA ALA A 150 -11.84 -2.81 5.87
C ALA A 150 -11.09 -3.15 7.17
N HIS A 151 -10.60 -2.14 7.92
CA HIS A 151 -9.78 -2.31 9.12
C HIS A 151 -8.56 -3.21 8.88
N ALA A 152 -7.89 -3.04 7.73
CA ALA A 152 -6.81 -3.88 7.26
C ALA A 152 -5.43 -3.62 7.94
N GLY A 153 -5.43 -2.94 9.10
CA GLY A 153 -4.20 -2.59 9.83
C GLY A 153 -3.27 -1.66 9.05
N LEU A 154 -3.82 -0.71 8.28
CA LEU A 154 -3.06 0.22 7.44
C LEU A 154 -2.39 1.33 8.24
N THR A 155 -1.09 1.49 8.04
CA THR A 155 -0.31 2.70 8.33
C THR A 155 0.20 3.29 7.01
N VAL A 156 -0.08 4.57 6.76
CA VAL A 156 0.54 5.31 5.64
C VAL A 156 1.71 6.12 6.19
N ALA A 157 2.91 5.89 5.68
CA ALA A 157 4.12 6.56 6.14
C ALA A 157 4.74 7.39 5.02
N TRP A 158 5.01 8.66 5.31
CA TRP A 158 5.47 9.64 4.35
C TRP A 158 6.91 10.08 4.62
N SER A 159 7.62 10.40 3.55
CA SER A 159 8.91 11.09 3.55
C SER A 159 8.93 12.08 2.40
N PHE A 160 9.22 13.34 2.69
CA PHE A 160 9.34 14.40 1.70
C PHE A 160 10.79 14.84 1.61
N ALA A 161 11.31 15.01 0.40
CA ALA A 161 12.66 15.50 0.13
C ALA A 161 12.67 16.30 -1.18
N ASP A 162 13.81 16.90 -1.55
CA ASP A 162 13.97 17.66 -2.80
C ASP A 162 13.85 16.79 -4.06
N ARG A 163 14.15 15.48 -3.94
CA ARG A 163 14.08 14.47 -5.00
C ARG A 163 13.74 13.09 -4.43
N THR A 164 13.59 12.11 -5.31
CA THR A 164 13.63 10.68 -4.94
C THR A 164 14.70 9.96 -5.75
N VAL A 165 15.18 8.84 -5.24
CA VAL A 165 16.03 7.88 -5.94
C VAL A 165 15.42 6.48 -5.85
N ALA A 166 15.79 5.57 -6.74
CA ALA A 166 15.24 4.22 -6.74
C ALA A 166 15.37 3.54 -5.36
N HIS A 167 14.35 2.80 -4.95
CA HIS A 167 14.27 2.08 -3.67
C HIS A 167 14.11 2.92 -2.39
N ASP A 168 13.98 4.25 -2.46
CA ASP A 168 13.82 5.07 -1.23
C ASP A 168 12.69 4.60 -0.31
N ALA A 169 11.51 4.33 -0.88
CA ALA A 169 10.35 3.90 -0.10
C ALA A 169 10.54 2.48 0.46
N GLU A 170 11.11 1.55 -0.32
CA GLU A 170 11.42 0.20 0.16
C GLU A 170 12.42 0.25 1.34
N ALA A 171 13.51 0.98 1.18
CA ALA A 171 14.55 1.09 2.20
C ALA A 171 14.05 1.80 3.45
N ALA A 172 13.28 2.88 3.32
CA ALA A 172 12.66 3.56 4.45
C ALA A 172 11.70 2.64 5.21
N CYS A 173 10.89 1.86 4.50
CA CYS A 173 9.98 0.89 5.10
C CYS A 173 10.73 -0.19 5.88
N ASN A 174 11.70 -0.83 5.24
CA ASN A 174 12.48 -1.91 5.83
C ASN A 174 13.28 -1.45 7.04
N ARG A 175 13.94 -0.28 6.97
CA ARG A 175 14.65 0.30 8.13
C ARG A 175 13.70 0.59 9.29
N ALA A 176 12.53 1.17 9.02
CA ALA A 176 11.55 1.48 10.06
C ALA A 176 11.01 0.22 10.77
N LEU A 177 10.98 -0.92 10.09
CA LEU A 177 10.51 -2.20 10.62
C LEU A 177 11.65 -3.13 11.10
N GLY A 178 12.91 -2.70 10.98
CA GLY A 178 14.07 -3.51 11.33
C GLY A 178 14.31 -4.70 10.38
N TYR A 179 13.78 -4.64 9.16
CA TYR A 179 14.04 -5.64 8.11
C TYR A 179 15.35 -5.36 7.37
N PRO A 180 15.96 -6.40 6.77
CA PRO A 180 17.09 -6.21 5.85
C PRO A 180 16.72 -5.23 4.73
N VAL A 181 17.67 -4.42 4.31
CA VAL A 181 17.54 -3.49 3.18
C VAL A 181 18.33 -4.09 2.01
N PRO A 182 17.72 -4.96 1.19
CA PRO A 182 18.45 -5.62 0.10
C PRO A 182 18.85 -4.63 -1.00
N ASN A 183 18.06 -3.58 -1.19
CA ASN A 183 18.27 -2.52 -2.17
C ASN A 183 18.57 -1.21 -1.42
N GLU A 184 19.83 -0.99 -1.06
CA GLU A 184 20.24 0.28 -0.44
C GLU A 184 20.21 1.40 -1.51
N PRO A 185 19.46 2.50 -1.29
CA PRO A 185 19.40 3.58 -2.27
C PRO A 185 20.73 4.32 -2.33
N VAL A 186 21.17 4.66 -3.54
CA VAL A 186 22.41 5.42 -3.78
C VAL A 186 22.08 6.91 -3.81
N ASP A 187 22.83 7.71 -3.06
CA ASP A 187 22.67 9.18 -2.98
C ASP A 187 21.27 9.66 -2.55
N ALA A 188 20.64 8.88 -1.66
CA ALA A 188 19.33 9.17 -1.08
C ALA A 188 19.32 10.56 -0.41
N PRO A 189 18.34 11.42 -0.73
CA PRO A 189 18.23 12.71 -0.08
C PRO A 189 17.76 12.55 1.37
N VAL A 190 18.14 13.49 2.23
CA VAL A 190 17.65 13.56 3.61
C VAL A 190 16.23 14.14 3.58
N PRO A 191 15.22 13.46 4.16
CA PRO A 191 13.87 14.00 4.19
C PRO A 191 13.78 15.32 4.99
N VAL A 192 13.08 16.30 4.43
CA VAL A 192 12.70 17.55 5.11
C VAL A 192 11.53 17.35 6.06
N LEU A 193 10.68 16.36 5.79
CA LEU A 193 9.57 15.97 6.66
C LEU A 193 9.30 14.47 6.55
N THR A 194 9.07 13.83 7.69
CA THR A 194 8.48 12.49 7.77
C THR A 194 7.27 12.51 8.69
N LEU A 195 6.21 11.80 8.34
CA LEU A 195 5.00 11.68 9.16
C LEU A 195 4.26 10.37 8.86
N GLN A 196 3.29 10.04 9.68
CA GLN A 196 2.41 8.89 9.48
C GLN A 196 0.95 9.32 9.58
N ASP A 197 0.10 8.67 8.79
CA ASP A 197 -1.37 8.79 8.80
C ASP A 197 -1.84 10.25 8.89
N ALA A 198 -1.48 11.03 7.89
CA ALA A 198 -1.69 12.48 7.86
C ALA A 198 -3.16 12.90 7.93
N ASP A 199 -4.09 12.04 7.47
CA ASP A 199 -5.54 12.25 7.54
C ASP A 199 -6.22 11.49 8.70
N LEU A 200 -5.44 10.99 9.66
CA LEU A 200 -5.97 10.59 10.96
C LEU A 200 -5.67 11.69 11.96
N ALA A 201 -6.68 12.13 12.70
CA ALA A 201 -6.44 13.00 13.85
C ALA A 201 -5.41 12.32 14.75
N THR A 202 -4.36 13.04 15.15
CA THR A 202 -3.42 12.54 16.16
C THR A 202 -4.22 12.35 17.46
N THR A 203 -4.71 11.14 17.71
CA THR A 203 -5.11 10.75 19.05
C THR A 203 -3.86 10.83 19.91
N PRO A 204 -3.90 11.44 21.10
CA PRO A 204 -2.81 11.33 22.06
C PRO A 204 -2.65 9.84 22.41
N ASP A 205 -1.54 9.25 21.98
CA ASP A 205 -0.93 8.01 22.49
C ASP A 205 -1.91 6.91 22.94
N ASP A 206 -2.46 6.15 21.98
CA ASP A 206 -2.95 4.80 22.30
C ASP A 206 -1.73 3.89 22.31
N GLY A 207 -1.22 3.68 23.53
CA GLY A 207 0.09 3.10 23.80
C GLY A 207 0.49 1.90 22.95
N ALA A 208 1.74 1.95 22.50
CA ALA A 208 2.60 0.82 22.19
C ALA A 208 1.90 -0.47 21.78
N ARG A 209 1.53 -0.58 20.50
CA ARG A 209 1.55 -1.87 19.82
C ARG A 209 2.91 -2.02 19.17
N ASP A 210 3.89 -2.39 19.98
CA ASP A 210 5.17 -2.91 19.49
C ASP A 210 4.89 -4.15 18.63
N GLY A 211 4.85 -3.95 17.32
CA GLY A 211 5.02 -5.01 16.35
C GLY A 211 6.45 -5.50 16.43
N ALA A 212 6.76 -6.32 17.43
CA ALA A 212 8.05 -6.97 17.54
C ALA A 212 8.35 -7.74 16.24
N PRO A 213 9.58 -7.67 15.71
CA PRO A 213 9.96 -8.48 14.56
C PRO A 213 9.89 -9.96 14.97
N VAL A 214 9.05 -10.73 14.29
CA VAL A 214 9.09 -12.19 14.38
C VAL A 214 10.40 -12.63 13.75
N THR A 215 11.38 -12.94 14.60
CA THR A 215 12.66 -13.53 14.23
C THR A 215 12.43 -14.78 13.38
N GLY A 216 13.02 -14.82 12.19
CA GLY A 216 12.97 -15.99 11.30
C GLY A 216 13.50 -17.25 11.97
N GLU A 217 12.76 -18.34 11.83
CA GLU A 217 13.24 -19.68 12.14
C GLU A 217 14.48 -19.98 11.30
N ARG A 218 15.60 -20.21 12.00
CA ARG A 218 16.77 -20.85 11.42
C ARG A 218 16.38 -22.28 11.06
N ALA A 219 16.36 -22.60 9.77
CA ALA A 219 16.42 -23.97 9.30
C ALA A 219 17.74 -24.59 9.80
N ALA A 220 17.66 -25.40 10.86
CA ALA A 220 18.74 -26.25 11.28
C ALA A 220 18.81 -27.44 10.31
N GLY A 221 19.81 -27.42 9.44
CA GLY A 221 20.28 -28.62 8.77
C GLY A 221 20.80 -29.61 9.79
N GLY A 222 20.28 -30.83 9.74
CA GLY A 222 20.79 -31.99 10.48
C GLY A 222 20.74 -33.21 9.56
N ARG A 223 21.92 -33.67 9.13
CA ARG A 223 22.09 -34.94 8.43
C ARG A 223 21.78 -36.12 9.38
N ALA A 224 21.03 -37.08 8.90
CA ALA A 224 21.34 -38.52 8.94
C ALA A 224 20.56 -39.20 7.82
#